data_AF-A0A4Q0TVF6-F1
#
_entry.id   AF-A0A4Q0TVF6-F1
#
_cell.length_a   1.000
_cell.length_b   1.000
_cell.length_c   1.000
_cell.angle_alpha   90.00
_cell.angle_beta   90.00
_cell.angle_gamma   90.00
#
_symmetry.space_group_name_H-M   'P 1'
#
loop_
_entity.id
_entity.type
_entity.pdbx_description
1 polymer ?
#
loop_
_entity_poly.entity_id
_entity_poly.type
_entity_poly.pdbx_seq_one_letter_code
_entity_poly.pdbx_strand_id
1 'polypeptide(L)' 'MNLKFFSSVWPFELKEYIQEKKEKGGIVSERLVMLTDSLDEEQNPVLVIANLKNRWIWNFLCE' A
#
# COMPACT_ATOMS: atom_id res chain seq x y z
N MET A 1 -13.32 -4.18 16.58
CA MET A 1 -11.89 -4.58 16.57
C MET A 1 -11.16 -3.68 15.57
N ASN A 2 -10.10 -3.00 16.00
CA ASN A 2 -9.24 -2.20 15.11
C ASN A 2 -8.08 -3.10 14.69
N LEU A 3 -8.09 -3.56 13.44
CA LEU A 3 -7.00 -4.35 12.90
C LEU A 3 -5.93 -3.40 12.38
N LYS A 4 -4.70 -3.59 12.85
CA LYS A 4 -3.51 -2.91 12.34
C LYS A 4 -2.73 -3.89 11.48
N PHE A 5 -2.51 -3.52 10.23
CA PHE A 5 -1.61 -4.25 9.33
C PHE A 5 -0.28 -3.51 9.25
N PHE A 6 0.80 -4.28 9.27
CA PHE A 6 2.17 -3.77 9.15
C PHE A 6 2.86 -4.52 8.01
N SER A 7 3.48 -3.79 7.11
CA SER A 7 4.28 -4.37 6.03
C SER A 7 5.46 -3.46 5.72
N SER A 8 6.63 -4.07 5.53
CA SER A 8 7.78 -3.43 4.90
C SER A 8 7.69 -3.66 3.40
N VAL A 9 7.69 -2.58 2.62
CA VAL A 9 7.59 -2.61 1.16
C VAL A 9 8.80 -1.89 0.59
N TRP A 10 9.48 -2.51 -0.37
CA TRP A 10 10.59 -1.85 -1.05
C TRP A 10 10.08 -0.74 -1.96
N PRO A 11 10.85 0.34 -2.18
CA PRO A 11 10.41 1.45 -3.02
C PRO A 11 10.06 1.03 -4.46
N PHE A 12 10.79 0.08 -5.05
CA PHE A 12 10.49 -0.45 -6.39
C PHE A 12 9.14 -1.19 -6.42
N GLU A 13 8.82 -2.01 -5.42
CA GLU A 13 7.53 -2.71 -5.31
C GLU A 13 6.37 -1.71 -5.21
N LEU A 14 6.60 -0.60 -4.51
CA LEU A 14 5.59 0.46 -4.38
C LEU A 14 5.38 1.20 -5.71
N LYS A 15 6.43 1.43 -6.50
CA LYS A 15 6.34 1.99 -7.86
C LYS A 15 5.54 1.08 -8.79
N GLU A 16 5.88 -0.20 -8.82
CA GLU A 16 5.18 -1.23 -9.61
C GLU A 16 3.69 -1.27 -9.26
N TYR A 17 3.35 -1.32 -7.97
CA TYR A 17 1.96 -1.31 -7.51
C TYR A 17 1.18 -0.09 -8.01
N ILE A 18 1.76 1.11 -7.91
CA ILE A 18 1.10 2.36 -8.34
C ILE A 18 0.88 2.34 -9.85
N GLN A 19 1.89 1.91 -10.62
CA GLN A 19 1.79 1.81 -12.06
C GLN A 19 0.67 0.84 -12.48
N GLU A 20 0.68 -0.39 -11.95
CA GLU A 20 -0.36 -1.37 -12.25
C GLU A 20 -1.77 -0.88 -11.90
N LYS A 21 -1.92 -0.21 -10.75
CA LYS A 21 -3.21 0.35 -10.34
C LYS A 21 -3.70 1.41 -11.31
N LYS A 22 -2.82 2.30 -11.77
CA LYS A 22 -3.16 3.32 -12.77
C LYS A 22 -3.54 2.71 -14.11
N GLU A 23 -2.77 1.71 -14.59
CA GLU A 23 -3.05 1.00 -15.84
C GLU A 23 -4.41 0.29 -15.83
N LYS A 24 -4.81 -0.26 -14.67
CA LYS A 24 -6.12 -0.91 -14.47
C LYS A 24 -7.26 0.10 -14.24
N GLY A 25 -7.02 1.40 -14.38
CA GLY A 25 -8.01 2.47 -14.13
C GLY A 25 -8.38 2.64 -12.66
N GLY A 26 -7.57 2.12 -11.74
CA GLY A 26 -7.75 2.25 -10.30
C GLY A 26 -7.34 3.62 -9.78
N ILE A 27 -7.89 3.99 -8.62
CA ILE A 27 -7.55 5.25 -7.94
C ILE A 27 -6.44 4.97 -6.92
N VAL A 28 -5.38 5.77 -6.98
CA VAL A 28 -4.27 5.79 -6.01
C VAL A 28 -4.25 7.14 -5.32
N SER A 29 -4.01 7.16 -4.02
CA SER A 29 -3.86 8.40 -3.24
C SER A 29 -2.71 9.25 -3.78
N GLU A 30 -2.95 10.54 -4.06
CA GLU A 30 -1.91 11.48 -4.50
C GLU A 30 -0.74 11.55 -3.53
N ARG A 31 -1.00 11.47 -2.21
CA ARG A 31 0.06 11.45 -1.20
C ARG A 31 0.96 10.23 -1.31
N LEU A 32 0.39 9.09 -1.70
CA LEU A 32 1.16 7.87 -1.92
C LEU A 32 2.02 8.01 -3.17
N VAL A 33 1.48 8.60 -4.25
CA VAL A 33 2.23 8.90 -5.47
C VAL A 33 3.41 9.84 -5.17
N MET A 34 3.16 10.96 -4.47
CA MET A 34 4.22 11.91 -4.10
C MET A 34 5.30 11.28 -3.22
N LEU A 35 4.92 10.40 -2.27
CA LEU A 35 5.88 9.67 -1.47
C LEU A 35 6.74 8.78 -2.35
N THR A 36 6.13 7.98 -3.22
CA THR A 36 6.86 7.06 -4.10
C THR A 36 7.77 7.77 -5.09
N ASP A 37 7.35 8.91 -5.63
CA ASP A 37 8.17 9.74 -6.54
C ASP A 37 9.39 10.33 -5.82
N SER A 38 9.33 10.50 -4.50
CA SER A 38 10.46 11.00 -3.69
C SER A 38 11.45 9.92 -3.25
N LEU A 39 11.12 8.63 -3.44
CA LEU A 39 11.94 7.51 -3.01
C LEU A 39 12.80 6.99 -4.17
N ASP A 40 14.09 6.81 -3.88
CA ASP A 40 15.00 6.06 -4.75
C ASP A 40 14.79 4.56 -4.57
N GLU A 41 14.98 3.77 -5.62
CA GLU A 41 14.70 2.32 -5.64
C GLU A 41 15.62 1.54 -4.72
N GLU A 42 16.84 2.04 -4.50
CA GLU A 42 17.84 1.42 -3.62
C GLU A 42 17.71 1.85 -2.15
N GLN A 43 16.76 2.73 -1.82
CA GLN A 43 16.53 3.14 -0.43
C GLN A 43 15.91 2.04 0.42
N ASN A 44 16.04 2.21 1.75
CA ASN A 44 15.49 1.29 2.72
C ASN A 44 13.97 1.08 2.53
N PRO A 45 13.44 -0.10 2.88
CA PRO A 45 12.02 -0.39 2.80
C PRO A 45 11.17 0.63 3.57
N VAL A 46 10.01 0.96 3.02
CA VAL A 46 9.03 1.83 3.66
C VAL A 46 8.13 0.97 4.56
N LEU A 47 7.95 1.41 5.80
CA LEU A 47 6.99 0.79 6.72
C LEU A 47 5.57 1.33 6.44
N VAL A 48 4.70 0.47 5.94
CA VAL A 48 3.28 0.76 5.73
C VAL A 48 2.47 0.27 6.92
N ILE A 49 1.69 1.18 7.52
CA ILE A 49 0.79 0.86 8.63
C ILE A 49 -0.64 1.19 8.20
N ALA A 50 -1.49 0.17 8.08
CA ALA A 50 -2.90 0.35 7.75
C ALA A 50 -3.78 0.05 8.97
N ASN A 51 -4.64 1.00 9.34
CA ASN A 51 -5.68 0.78 10.33
C ASN A 51 -6.99 0.50 9.60
N LEU A 52 -7.45 -0.75 9.64
CA LEU A 52 -8.64 -1.19 8.95
C LEU A 52 -9.87 -0.95 9.83
N LYS A 53 -10.80 -0.12 9.36
CA LYS A 53 -12.10 0.09 10.02
C LYS A 53 -13.06 -1.04 9.62
N ASN A 54 -13.57 -1.75 10.62
CA ASN A 54 -14.32 -2.99 10.42
C ASN A 54 -15.80 -2.79 10.05
N ARG A 55 -16.22 -3.42 8.95
CA ARG A 55 -17.55 -4.09 8.88
C ARG A 55 -17.54 -5.43 8.11
N TRP A 56 -16.59 -5.69 7.20
CA TRP A 56 -16.64 -6.85 6.28
C TRP A 56 -15.40 -7.76 6.23
N ILE A 57 -14.33 -7.48 6.99
CA ILE A 57 -13.01 -8.14 6.83
C ILE A 57 -12.96 -9.61 7.30
N TRP A 58 -13.89 -10.05 8.14
CA TRP A 58 -13.89 -11.43 8.67
C TRP A 58 -14.08 -12.51 7.60
N ASN A 59 -14.89 -12.27 6.57
CA ASN A 59 -15.14 -13.27 5.51
C ASN A 59 -13.93 -13.47 4.58
N PHE A 60 -12.94 -12.57 4.59
CA PHE A 60 -11.79 -12.63 3.68
C PHE A 60 -10.53 -13.25 4.32
N LEU A 61 -10.44 -13.29 5.66
CA LEU A 61 -9.25 -13.77 6.38
C LEU A 61 -9.42 -15.16 7.02
N CYS A 62 -10.60 -15.76 6.94
CA CYS A 62 -10.93 -17.05 7.56
C CYS A 62 -11.35 -18.15 6.57
N GLU A 63 -11.09 -17.97 5.27
CA GLU A 63 -11.09 -19.05 4.27
C GLU A 63 -9.66 -19.46 3.93
#